data_AF-A0A2G1QK92-F1
#
_entry.id   AF-A0A2G1QK92-F1
#
_cell.length_a   1.000
_cell.length_b   1.000
_cell.length_c   1.000
_cell.angle_alpha   90.00
_cell.angle_beta   90.00
_cell.angle_gamma   90.00
#
_symmetry.space_group_name_H-M   'P 1'
#
loop_
_entity.id
_entity.type
_entity.pdbx_description
1 polymer ?
#
loop_
_entity_poly.entity_id
_entity_poly.type
_entity_poly.pdbx_seq_one_letter_code
_entity_poly.pdbx_strand_id
1 'polypeptide(L)'
;MCLNTDLQIGRDLMIRYFVTGTAALITGTALVSFSGSASQADMLEQFRAEMAVNAIAPRWMIDAENHHLTVLRMKAPTGNEFGWVCGGIISIGSPRVRGEFFQSYKSGLDLRDGEIVAMDVTTFFMPVNELLATDTCK
;
A
#
# COMPACT_ATOMS: atom_id res chain seq x y z
N MET A 1 4.72 -26.54 -39.21
CA MET A 1 5.03 -27.97 -38.96
C MET A 1 6.54 -28.04 -38.75
N CYS A 2 7.15 -28.55 -37.68
CA CYS A 2 6.71 -29.25 -36.48
C CYS A 2 7.93 -29.24 -35.51
N LEU A 3 7.65 -29.12 -34.20
CA LEU A 3 8.34 -29.73 -33.03
C LEU A 3 9.86 -29.53 -32.83
N ASN A 4 10.33 -28.97 -31.70
CA ASN A 4 10.60 -29.64 -30.40
C ASN A 4 11.35 -30.99 -30.61
N THR A 5 12.47 -31.29 -29.95
CA THR A 5 12.67 -31.30 -28.49
C THR A 5 14.15 -31.62 -28.17
N ASP A 6 14.63 -31.04 -27.06
CA ASP A 6 15.43 -31.65 -25.98
C ASP A 6 16.78 -32.40 -26.18
N LEU A 7 17.71 -31.98 -25.31
CA LEU A 7 18.41 -32.79 -24.29
C LEU A 7 19.95 -32.89 -24.38
N GLN A 8 20.55 -32.25 -23.37
CA GLN A 8 21.71 -32.64 -22.54
C GLN A 8 23.08 -32.90 -23.17
N ILE A 9 24.08 -32.25 -22.56
CA ILE A 9 25.39 -32.72 -22.06
C ILE A 9 26.12 -31.40 -21.73
N GLY A 10 26.59 -31.07 -20.53
CA GLY A 10 27.15 -31.88 -19.47
C GLY A 10 28.47 -31.20 -19.07
N ARG A 11 28.54 -30.73 -17.83
CA ARG A 11 29.74 -30.59 -16.98
C ARG A 11 31.06 -30.21 -17.66
N ASP A 12 31.54 -29.01 -17.36
CA ASP A 12 32.79 -28.80 -16.61
C ASP A 12 33.17 -27.33 -16.69
N LEU A 13 33.22 -26.65 -15.55
CA LEU A 13 34.31 -25.70 -15.34
C LEU A 13 34.47 -25.47 -13.84
N MET A 14 35.42 -26.22 -13.28
CA MET A 14 36.06 -25.92 -12.00
C MET A 14 36.70 -24.53 -12.12
N ILE A 15 36.04 -23.49 -11.62
CA ILE A 15 36.67 -22.18 -11.45
C ILE A 15 37.34 -22.19 -10.08
N ARG A 16 38.64 -22.53 -10.11
CA ARG A 16 39.56 -22.33 -9.00
C ARG A 16 39.70 -20.83 -8.76
N TYR A 17 39.14 -20.33 -7.66
CA TYR A 17 39.38 -18.97 -7.22
C TYR A 17 40.79 -18.87 -6.63
N PHE A 18 41.71 -18.30 -7.41
CA PHE A 18 42.98 -17.77 -6.91
C PHE A 18 42.66 -16.45 -6.21
N VAL A 19 42.70 -16.44 -4.87
CA VAL A 19 42.57 -15.22 -4.07
C VAL A 19 43.95 -14.57 -4.01
N THR A 20 44.18 -13.58 -4.86
CA THR A 20 45.25 -12.59 -4.69
C THR A 20 44.64 -11.21 -4.85
N GLY A 21 44.76 -10.43 -3.79
CA GLY A 21 43.96 -9.25 -3.54
C GLY A 21 44.15 -8.12 -4.53
N THR A 22 43.09 -7.34 -4.66
CA THR A 22 43.09 -5.89 -4.64
C THR A 22 41.65 -5.47 -4.39
N ALA A 23 41.43 -4.71 -3.32
CA ALA A 23 40.11 -4.26 -2.90
C ALA A 23 39.53 -3.28 -3.94
N ALA A 24 38.65 -3.77 -4.80
CA ALA A 24 37.74 -2.95 -5.59
C ALA A 24 36.32 -3.23 -5.09
N LEU A 25 35.76 -2.28 -4.34
CA LEU A 25 34.36 -2.26 -3.94
C LEU A 25 33.49 -2.08 -5.20
N ILE A 26 33.04 -3.19 -5.78
CA ILE A 26 32.01 -3.18 -6.80
C ILE A 26 30.68 -3.29 -6.07
N THR A 27 30.00 -2.16 -5.92
CA THR A 27 28.62 -2.06 -5.43
C THR A 27 27.71 -2.78 -6.43
N GLY A 28 27.40 -4.05 -6.17
CA GLY A 28 26.44 -4.82 -6.96
C GLY A 28 25.02 -4.38 -6.64
N THR A 29 24.41 -3.59 -7.53
CA THR A 29 22.95 -3.38 -7.56
C THR A 29 22.27 -4.68 -7.98
N ALA A 30 21.80 -5.45 -6.99
CA ALA A 30 20.88 -6.55 -7.22
C ALA A 30 19.52 -5.96 -7.65
N LEU A 31 19.23 -6.01 -8.95
CA LEU A 31 17.89 -5.79 -9.47
C LEU A 31 17.04 -7.00 -9.11
N VAL A 32 16.31 -6.92 -8.01
CA VAL A 32 15.29 -7.91 -7.65
C VAL A 32 14.09 -7.68 -8.55
N SER A 33 13.94 -8.50 -9.58
CA SER A 33 12.76 -8.50 -10.44
C SER A 33 11.56 -9.10 -9.66
N PHE A 34 10.72 -8.23 -9.11
CA PHE A 34 9.44 -8.62 -8.53
C PHE A 34 8.40 -8.78 -9.64
N SER A 35 8.13 -10.03 -10.04
CA SER A 35 6.95 -10.37 -10.83
C SER A 35 5.71 -10.33 -9.94
N GLY A 36 5.24 -9.13 -9.62
CA GLY A 36 4.03 -8.93 -8.82
C GLY A 36 2.78 -9.31 -9.61
N SER A 37 2.11 -10.39 -9.21
CA SER A 37 0.74 -10.68 -9.63
C SER A 37 -0.18 -9.53 -9.19
N ALA A 38 -1.22 -9.21 -9.96
CA ALA A 38 -2.10 -8.05 -9.73
C ALA A 38 -2.58 -7.88 -8.27
N SER A 39 -2.72 -8.98 -7.52
CA SER A 39 -3.03 -8.97 -6.08
C SER A 39 -1.98 -8.27 -5.20
N GLN A 40 -0.69 -8.36 -5.54
CA GLN A 40 0.37 -7.67 -4.79
C GLN A 40 0.37 -6.16 -5.04
N ALA A 41 0.04 -5.73 -6.26
CA ALA A 41 -0.11 -4.32 -6.59
C ALA A 41 -1.28 -3.70 -5.81
N ASP A 42 -2.43 -4.38 -5.78
CA ASP A 42 -3.62 -3.95 -5.03
C ASP A 42 -3.33 -3.79 -3.52
N MET A 43 -2.63 -4.76 -2.91
CA MET A 43 -2.25 -4.67 -1.50
C MET A 43 -1.30 -3.51 -1.22
N LEU A 44 -0.34 -3.27 -2.12
CA LEU A 44 0.61 -2.17 -1.98
C LEU A 44 -0.10 -0.81 -2.11
N GLU A 45 -1.05 -0.67 -3.04
CA GLU A 45 -1.83 0.55 -3.18
C GLU A 45 -2.72 0.80 -1.96
N GLN A 46 -3.40 -0.22 -1.43
CA GLN A 46 -4.17 -0.08 -0.20
C GLN A 46 -3.30 0.35 0.98
N PHE A 47 -2.12 -0.26 1.13
CA PHE A 47 -1.16 0.14 2.17
C PHE A 47 -0.69 1.58 2.00
N ARG A 48 -0.38 2.01 0.76
CA ARG A 48 0.00 3.40 0.47
C ARG A 48 -1.13 4.37 0.80
N ALA A 49 -2.37 4.05 0.44
CA ALA A 49 -3.51 4.86 0.77
C ALA A 49 -3.75 4.94 2.28
N GLU A 50 -3.59 3.83 3.00
CA GLU A 50 -3.68 3.80 4.45
C GLU A 50 -2.64 4.72 5.10
N MET A 51 -1.38 4.65 4.66
CA MET A 51 -0.34 5.57 5.12
C MET A 51 -0.68 7.03 4.81
N ALA A 52 -1.13 7.33 3.60
CA ALA A 52 -1.47 8.69 3.17
C ALA A 52 -2.59 9.29 4.03
N VAL A 53 -3.64 8.50 4.32
CA VAL A 53 -4.75 8.94 5.16
C VAL A 53 -4.30 9.16 6.60
N ASN A 54 -3.57 8.22 7.20
CA ASN A 54 -3.11 8.36 8.58
C ASN A 54 -2.13 9.54 8.73
N ALA A 55 -1.33 9.83 7.70
CA ALA A 55 -0.43 10.99 7.69
C ALA A 55 -1.18 12.34 7.73
N ILE A 56 -2.38 12.43 7.12
CA ILE A 56 -3.17 13.66 7.14
C ILE A 56 -4.23 13.71 8.26
N ALA A 57 -4.53 12.58 8.91
CA ALA A 57 -5.57 12.48 9.93
C ALA A 57 -5.47 13.55 11.04
N PRO A 58 -4.28 13.93 11.56
CA PRO A 58 -4.17 14.99 12.58
C PRO A 58 -4.71 16.36 12.16
N ARG A 59 -4.86 16.62 10.86
CA ARG A 59 -5.44 17.86 10.34
C ARG A 59 -6.97 17.88 10.42
N TRP A 60 -7.60 16.72 10.43
CA TRP A 60 -9.05 16.56 10.23
C TRP A 60 -9.75 15.89 11.41
N MET A 61 -9.00 15.17 12.25
CA MET A 61 -9.54 14.39 13.34
C MET A 61 -8.87 14.78 14.65
N ILE A 62 -9.70 15.00 15.67
CA ILE A 62 -9.22 15.23 17.04
C ILE A 62 -8.58 13.94 17.54
N ASP A 63 -7.43 14.05 18.20
CA ASP A 63 -6.78 12.93 18.88
C ASP A 63 -6.38 11.80 17.89
N ALA A 64 -6.04 12.19 16.66
CA ALA A 64 -5.68 11.28 15.58
C ALA A 64 -4.49 10.37 15.93
N GLU A 65 -3.59 10.83 16.79
CA GLU A 65 -2.45 10.05 17.29
C GLU A 65 -2.85 8.81 18.11
N ASN A 66 -4.08 8.80 18.65
CA ASN A 66 -4.63 7.66 19.41
C ASN A 66 -5.54 6.78 18.56
N HIS A 67 -5.59 7.01 17.25
CA HIS A 67 -6.44 6.30 16.31
C HIS A 67 -5.64 5.82 15.09
N HIS A 68 -6.09 4.71 14.52
CA HIS A 68 -5.60 4.18 13.25
C HIS A 68 -6.75 4.06 12.27
N LEU A 69 -6.61 4.68 11.10
CA LEU A 69 -7.60 4.63 10.03
C LEU A 69 -7.25 3.47 9.11
N THR A 70 -8.05 2.40 9.10
CA THR A 70 -7.82 1.24 8.22
C THR A 70 -8.41 1.47 6.84
N VAL A 71 -7.89 0.84 5.81
CA VAL A 71 -8.52 0.83 4.48
C VAL A 71 -9.24 -0.50 4.26
N LEU A 72 -10.57 -0.46 4.10
CA LEU A 72 -11.38 -1.66 3.81
C LEU A 72 -11.92 -1.68 2.38
N ARG A 73 -12.12 -0.50 1.79
CA ARG A 73 -12.51 -0.36 0.39
C ARG A 73 -11.88 0.88 -0.19
N MET A 74 -11.48 0.78 -1.45
CA MET A 74 -10.79 1.83 -2.16
C MET A 74 -11.21 1.84 -3.63
N LYS A 75 -11.31 3.05 -4.19
CA LYS A 75 -11.14 3.30 -5.63
C LYS A 75 -9.84 4.06 -5.81
N ALA A 76 -8.85 3.45 -6.46
CA ALA A 76 -7.58 4.11 -6.74
C ALA A 76 -7.81 5.36 -7.63
N PRO A 77 -7.11 6.47 -7.40
CA PRO A 77 -7.12 7.61 -8.31
C PRO A 77 -6.46 7.22 -9.64
N THR A 78 -6.99 7.72 -10.77
CA THR A 78 -6.45 7.42 -12.10
C THR A 78 -6.38 8.69 -12.95
N GLY A 79 -5.19 9.04 -13.45
CA GLY A 79 -5.01 10.17 -14.38
C GLY A 79 -5.60 11.49 -13.86
N ASN A 80 -6.85 11.79 -14.26
CA ASN A 80 -7.60 13.00 -13.88
C ASN A 80 -8.78 12.74 -12.93
N GLU A 81 -9.00 11.48 -12.52
CA GLU A 81 -10.08 11.10 -11.60
C GLU A 81 -9.56 10.98 -10.17
N PHE A 82 -10.24 11.66 -9.25
CA PHE A 82 -10.06 11.43 -7.83
C PHE A 82 -10.50 10.01 -7.44
N GLY A 83 -9.69 9.39 -6.61
CA GLY A 83 -10.01 8.16 -5.92
C GLY A 83 -10.70 8.43 -4.60
N TRP A 84 -10.98 7.36 -3.86
CA TRP A 84 -11.48 7.45 -2.51
C TRP A 84 -11.12 6.20 -1.73
N VAL A 85 -11.09 6.33 -0.40
CA VAL A 85 -11.03 5.19 0.53
C VAL A 85 -12.11 5.32 1.58
N CYS A 86 -12.60 4.17 2.01
CA CYS A 86 -13.49 4.02 3.14
C CYS A 86 -12.96 2.95 4.07
N GLY A 87 -13.12 3.16 5.37
CA GLY A 87 -12.69 2.18 6.35
C GLY A 87 -13.06 2.53 7.77
N GLY A 88 -12.50 1.75 8.70
CA GLY A 88 -12.78 1.85 10.12
C GLY A 88 -11.78 2.75 10.83
N ILE A 89 -12.21 3.32 11.96
CA ILE A 89 -11.34 4.03 12.89
C ILE A 89 -11.14 3.10 14.09
N ILE A 90 -9.89 2.70 14.34
CA ILE A 90 -9.53 1.80 15.44
C ILE A 90 -8.76 2.62 16.48
N SER A 91 -9.21 2.60 17.74
CA SER A 91 -8.44 3.18 18.84
C SER A 91 -7.19 2.33 19.12
N ILE A 92 -6.00 2.94 19.08
CA ILE A 92 -4.71 2.27 19.32
C ILE A 92 -4.02 2.70 20.62
N GLY A 93 -4.56 3.73 21.29
CA GLY A 93 -4.01 4.29 22.52
C GLY A 93 -5.07 4.50 23.59
N SER A 94 -4.94 5.60 24.33
CA SER A 94 -5.93 6.04 25.33
C SER A 94 -6.62 7.30 24.83
N PRO A 95 -7.51 7.18 23.83
CA PRO A 95 -8.07 8.36 23.21
C PRO A 95 -8.94 9.13 24.19
N ARG A 96 -8.84 10.46 24.15
CA ARG A 96 -9.67 11.39 24.94
C ARG A 96 -11.13 11.25 24.56
N VAL A 97 -11.36 10.99 23.29
CA VAL A 97 -12.67 10.72 22.70
C VAL A 97 -12.72 9.23 22.40
N ARG A 98 -13.45 8.45 23.21
CA ARG A 98 -13.54 7.00 23.00
C ARG A 98 -14.08 6.69 21.59
N GLY A 99 -13.66 5.57 21.00
CA GLY A 99 -14.01 5.13 19.63
C GLY A 99 -15.51 4.92 19.33
N GLU A 100 -16.40 5.29 20.26
CA GLU A 100 -17.85 5.34 20.07
C GLU A 100 -18.29 6.61 19.32
N PHE A 101 -17.48 7.67 19.29
CA PHE A 101 -17.83 8.91 18.59
C PHE A 101 -17.57 8.82 17.08
N PHE A 102 -16.42 8.29 16.65
CA PHE A 102 -16.14 8.13 15.22
C PHE A 102 -15.75 6.68 14.97
N GLN A 103 -16.59 5.96 14.23
CA GLN A 103 -16.44 4.52 14.00
C GLN A 103 -15.92 4.22 12.58
N SER A 104 -16.18 5.12 11.63
CA SER A 104 -15.77 4.95 10.24
C SER A 104 -15.41 6.28 9.60
N TYR A 105 -14.75 6.22 8.44
CA TYR A 105 -14.35 7.42 7.71
C TYR A 105 -14.38 7.19 6.20
N LYS A 106 -14.44 8.31 5.48
CA LYS A 106 -14.16 8.40 4.04
C LYS A 106 -13.09 9.46 3.79
N SER A 107 -12.20 9.21 2.85
CA SER A 107 -11.18 10.16 2.39
C SER A 107 -11.12 10.18 0.86
N GLY A 108 -10.99 11.37 0.28
CA GLY A 108 -10.64 11.54 -1.13
C GLY A 108 -9.15 11.25 -1.38
N LEU A 109 -8.86 10.52 -2.45
CA LEU A 109 -7.49 10.29 -2.92
C LEU A 109 -7.22 11.07 -4.20
N ASP A 110 -6.01 11.56 -4.33
CA ASP A 110 -5.48 12.23 -5.52
C ASP A 110 -4.14 11.61 -5.92
N LEU A 111 -3.78 11.71 -7.19
CA LEU A 111 -2.51 11.19 -7.71
C LEU A 111 -1.61 12.39 -8.06
N ARG A 112 -0.58 12.63 -7.24
CA ARG A 112 0.37 13.73 -7.43
C ARG A 112 1.76 13.19 -7.64
N ASP A 113 2.36 13.53 -8.78
CA ASP A 113 3.72 13.10 -9.15
C ASP A 113 3.91 11.57 -9.08
N GLY A 114 2.84 10.81 -9.36
CA GLY A 114 2.85 9.34 -9.30
C GLY A 114 2.63 8.75 -7.90
N GLU A 115 2.38 9.59 -6.89
CA GLU A 115 2.11 9.17 -5.52
C GLU A 115 0.64 9.40 -5.14
N ILE A 116 0.09 8.44 -4.38
CA ILE A 116 -1.25 8.57 -3.80
C ILE A 116 -1.16 9.54 -2.61
N VAL A 117 -1.94 10.61 -2.66
CA VAL A 117 -2.10 11.54 -1.55
C VAL A 117 -3.55 11.56 -1.09
N ALA A 118 -3.77 11.63 0.22
CA ALA A 118 -5.09 11.84 0.78
C ALA A 118 -5.39 13.35 0.86
N MET A 119 -6.62 13.75 0.53
CA MET A 119 -7.01 15.17 0.48
C MET A 119 -7.74 15.62 1.76
N ASP A 120 -8.70 14.83 2.20
CA ASP A 120 -9.56 15.10 3.34
C ASP A 120 -9.77 13.85 4.18
N VAL A 121 -10.30 14.00 5.39
CA VAL A 121 -10.84 12.88 6.17
C VAL A 121 -12.19 13.31 6.71
N THR A 122 -13.24 12.63 6.27
CA THR A 122 -14.60 12.80 6.79
C THR A 122 -14.92 11.64 7.70
N THR A 123 -15.14 11.91 8.99
CA THR A 123 -15.45 10.91 10.01
C THR A 123 -16.95 10.74 10.22
N PHE A 124 -17.40 9.52 10.49
CA PHE A 124 -18.80 9.19 10.70
C PHE A 124 -19.01 8.46 12.02
N PHE A 125 -20.16 8.72 12.64
CA PHE A 125 -20.63 8.03 13.85
C PHE A 125 -21.11 6.60 13.57
N MET A 126 -21.36 6.26 12.31
CA MET A 126 -21.91 4.98 11.90
C MET A 126 -20.85 3.87 11.80
N PRO A 127 -21.20 2.61 12.07
CA PRO A 127 -20.28 1.49 11.94
C PRO A 127 -19.81 1.31 10.49
N VAL A 128 -18.59 0.80 10.32
CA VAL A 128 -17.96 0.70 9.00
C VAL A 128 -18.77 -0.14 8.00
N ASN A 129 -19.46 -1.19 8.45
CA ASN A 129 -20.30 -2.00 7.56
C ASN A 129 -21.49 -1.22 6.99
N GLU A 130 -22.03 -0.27 7.76
CA GLU A 130 -23.12 0.60 7.30
C GLU A 130 -22.57 1.63 6.30
N LEU A 131 -21.40 2.21 6.58
CA LEU A 131 -20.71 3.10 5.65
C LEU A 131 -20.43 2.42 4.30
N LEU A 132 -19.91 1.18 4.33
CA LEU A 132 -19.62 0.38 3.13
C LEU A 132 -20.86 -0.01 2.32
N ALA A 133 -22.05 0.09 2.89
CA ALA A 133 -23.31 -0.14 2.20
C ALA A 133 -23.86 1.14 1.53
N THR A 134 -23.31 2.32 1.83
CA THR A 134 -23.71 3.59 1.21
C THR A 134 -23.13 3.74 -0.20
N ASP A 135 -23.81 4.51 -1.05
CA ASP A 135 -23.34 4.78 -2.42
C ASP A 135 -22.04 5.61 -2.43
N THR A 136 -21.68 6.22 -1.31
CA THR A 136 -20.42 6.98 -1.21
C THR A 136 -19.18 6.10 -1.13
N CYS A 137 -19.35 4.80 -0.82
CA CYS A 137 -18.29 3.80 -0.70
C CYS A 137 -18.57 2.58 -1.58
N LYS A 138 -19.34 2.73 -2.67
CA LYS A 138 -19.56 1.67 -3.66
C LYS A 138 -18.73 1.90 -4.91
#